data_AF-A0A9E2K8U9-F1
#
_entry.id   AF-A0A9E2K8U9-F1
#
_cell.length_a   1.000
_cell.length_b   1.000
_cell.length_c   1.000
_cell.angle_alpha   90.00
_cell.angle_beta   90.00
_cell.angle_gamma   90.00
#
_symmetry.space_group_name_H-M   'P 1'
#
loop_
_entity.id
_entity.type
_entity.pdbx_description
1 polymer ?
#
loop_
_entity_poly.entity_id
_entity_poly.type
_entity_poly.pdbx_seq_one_letter_code
_entity_poly.pdbx_strand_id
1 'polypeptide(L)'
;MAQDSVVRARIDEKTKRQAEKVFAACGMTLSDAIRIMLTKTAREKEIPFSIHTPNTKTVRAIRELEKKRGKGKSYKNLEELLKDLGA
;
A
#
# COMPACT_ATOMS: atom_id res chain seq x y z
N MET A 1 -16.01 12.07 26.73
CA MET A 1 -16.90 11.07 26.12
C MET A 1 -16.24 10.64 24.82
N ALA A 2 -15.90 9.36 24.66
CA ALA A 2 -15.35 8.90 23.38
C ALA A 2 -16.46 9.04 22.33
N GLN A 3 -16.23 9.81 21.27
CA GLN A 3 -17.16 9.87 20.14
C GLN A 3 -17.02 8.58 19.34
N ASP A 4 -17.98 7.67 19.50
CA ASP A 4 -18.05 6.47 18.68
C ASP A 4 -18.30 6.86 17.22
N SER A 5 -17.39 6.46 16.33
CA SER A 5 -17.48 6.71 14.89
C SER A 5 -17.70 5.41 14.14
N VAL A 6 -18.63 5.40 13.19
CA VAL A 6 -18.99 4.20 12.43
C VAL A 6 -18.27 4.17 11.09
N VAL A 7 -17.54 3.08 10.82
CA VAL A 7 -16.92 2.80 9.53
C VAL A 7 -17.87 1.95 8.68
N ARG A 8 -18.20 2.42 7.46
CA ARG A 8 -18.98 1.68 6.47
C ARG A 8 -18.18 1.53 5.19
N ALA A 9 -18.03 0.30 4.71
CA ALA A 9 -17.36 -0.01 3.45
C ALA A 9 -18.26 -0.91 2.60
N ARG A 10 -18.39 -0.57 1.31
CA ARG A 10 -19.10 -1.42 0.34
C ARG A 10 -18.15 -2.51 -0.15
N ILE A 11 -18.63 -3.76 -0.13
CA ILE A 11 -17.93 -4.94 -0.61
C ILE A 11 -18.94 -5.90 -1.21
N ASP A 12 -18.51 -6.75 -2.15
CA ASP A 12 -19.38 -7.80 -2.68
C ASP A 12 -19.65 -8.88 -1.61
N GLU A 13 -20.80 -9.55 -1.74
CA GLU A 13 -21.26 -10.52 -0.73
C GLU A 13 -20.34 -11.74 -0.64
N LYS A 14 -19.77 -12.19 -1.76
CA LYS A 14 -18.91 -13.37 -1.79
C LYS A 14 -17.64 -13.12 -1.00
N THR A 15 -16.98 -11.98 -1.23
CA THR A 15 -15.77 -11.59 -0.50
C THR A 15 -16.06 -11.39 0.98
N LYS A 16 -17.20 -10.76 1.33
CA LYS A 16 -17.62 -10.61 2.74
C LYS A 16 -17.73 -11.97 3.43
N ARG A 17 -18.49 -12.90 2.85
CA ARG A 17 -18.70 -14.24 3.44
C ARG A 17 -17.41 -15.03 3.55
N GLN A 18 -16.51 -14.93 2.57
CA GLN A 18 -15.21 -15.61 2.62
C GLN A 18 -14.34 -15.05 3.76
N ALA A 19 -14.25 -13.73 3.88
CA ALA A 19 -13.49 -13.08 4.95
C ALA A 19 -14.06 -13.43 6.34
N GLU A 20 -15.39 -13.39 6.51
CA GLU A 20 -16.05 -13.77 7.76
C GLU A 20 -15.68 -15.19 8.20
N LYS A 21 -15.64 -16.17 7.29
CA LYS A 21 -15.23 -17.55 7.62
C LYS A 21 -13.78 -17.63 8.10
N VAL A 22 -12.87 -16.91 7.44
CA VAL A 22 -11.45 -16.91 7.80
C VAL A 22 -11.24 -16.29 9.17
N PHE A 23 -11.82 -15.11 9.43
CA PHE A 23 -11.67 -14.46 10.73
C PHE A 23 -12.38 -15.24 11.85
N ALA A 24 -13.54 -15.84 11.57
CA ALA A 24 -14.24 -16.67 12.54
C ALA A 24 -13.42 -17.91 12.92
N ALA A 25 -12.69 -18.52 11.99
CA ALA A 25 -11.75 -19.61 12.28
C ALA A 25 -10.61 -19.18 13.21
N CYS A 26 -10.25 -17.90 13.19
CA CYS A 26 -9.30 -17.29 14.13
C CYS A 26 -9.95 -16.76 15.42
N GLY A 27 -11.25 -16.98 15.64
CA GLY A 27 -11.97 -16.49 16.82
C GLY A 27 -12.27 -14.99 16.81
N MET A 28 -12.29 -14.36 15.64
CA MET A 28 -12.46 -12.91 15.48
C MET A 28 -13.63 -12.57 14.57
N THR A 29 -14.28 -11.43 14.81
CA THR A 29 -15.27 -10.88 13.88
C THR A 29 -14.61 -10.01 12.81
N LEU A 30 -15.32 -9.75 11.71
CA LEU A 30 -14.87 -8.81 10.68
C LEU A 30 -14.63 -7.40 11.26
N SER A 31 -15.47 -7.00 12.22
CA SER A 31 -15.36 -5.72 12.92
C SER A 31 -14.10 -5.64 13.80
N ASP A 32 -13.66 -6.75 14.38
CA ASP A 32 -12.40 -6.80 15.15
C ASP A 32 -11.20 -6.63 14.22
N ALA A 33 -11.21 -7.32 13.08
CA ALA A 33 -10.17 -7.19 12.07
C ALA A 33 -10.05 -5.75 11.54
N ILE A 34 -11.18 -5.10 11.21
CA ILE A 34 -11.19 -3.71 10.75
C ILE A 34 -10.66 -2.76 11.84
N ARG A 35 -11.07 -2.94 13.10
CA ARG A 35 -10.58 -2.12 14.22
C ARG A 35 -9.07 -2.26 14.39
N ILE A 36 -8.55 -3.49 14.42
CA ILE A 36 -7.11 -3.75 14.57
C ILE A 36 -6.32 -3.14 13.42
N MET A 37 -6.79 -3.30 12.18
CA MET A 37 -6.15 -2.70 11.00
C MET A 37 -6.06 -1.18 11.15
N LEU A 38 -7.17 -0.51 11.45
CA LEU A 38 -7.20 0.95 11.57
C LEU A 38 -6.34 1.46 12.72
N THR A 39 -6.37 0.79 13.88
CA THR A 39 -5.53 1.15 15.04
C THR A 39 -4.05 0.97 14.72
N LYS A 40 -3.67 -0.12 14.05
CA LYS A 40 -2.29 -0.36 13.65
C LYS A 40 -1.81 0.69 12.64
N THR A 41 -2.59 0.95 11.59
CA THR A 41 -2.26 1.98 10.59
C THR A 41 -2.10 3.37 11.22
N ALA A 42 -2.99 3.75 12.14
CA ALA A 42 -2.92 5.04 12.82
C ALA A 42 -1.66 5.16 13.69
N ARG A 43 -1.25 4.07 14.34
CA ARG A 43 -0.07 4.04 15.22
C ARG A 43 1.25 4.02 14.44
N GLU A 44 1.34 3.19 13.40
CA GLU A 44 2.58 2.92 12.68
C GLU A 44 2.76 3.83 11.46
N LYS A 45 1.70 4.57 11.05
CA LYS A 45 1.68 5.39 9.83
C LYS A 45 2.00 4.59 8.56
N GLU A 46 1.74 3.30 8.58
CA GLU A 46 1.97 2.36 7.49
C GLU A 46 0.72 1.50 7.27
N ILE A 47 0.44 1.14 6.02
CA ILE A 47 -0.64 0.23 5.69
C ILE A 47 -0.16 -1.21 5.93
N PRO A 48 -0.85 -2.03 6.75
CA PRO A 48 -0.36 -3.32 7.24
C PRO A 48 -0.42 -4.47 6.22
N PHE A 49 -0.56 -4.15 4.94
CA PHE A 49 -0.51 -5.08 3.82
C PHE A 49 0.26 -4.42 2.67
N SER A 50 0.96 -5.23 1.88
CA SER A 50 1.78 -4.70 0.78
C SER A 50 0.90 -4.08 -0.30
N ILE A 51 0.78 -2.76 -0.25
CA ILE A 51 0.18 -1.94 -1.32
C ILE A 51 1.19 -1.59 -2.42
N HIS A 52 2.46 -1.93 -2.22
CA HIS A 52 3.57 -1.57 -3.10
C HIS A 52 3.59 -2.37 -4.41
N THR A 53 2.44 -2.77 -4.93
CA THR A 53 2.38 -3.22 -6.32
C THR A 53 2.75 -1.99 -7.17
N PRO A 54 3.91 -1.99 -7.85
CA PRO A 54 4.33 -0.81 -8.57
C PRO A 54 3.26 -0.48 -9.61
N ASN A 55 2.85 0.78 -9.70
CA ASN A 55 1.89 1.17 -10.71
C ASN A 55 2.47 0.92 -12.11
N THR A 56 1.64 0.92 -13.14
CA THR A 56 2.08 0.59 -14.51
C THR A 56 3.24 1.47 -14.99
N LYS A 57 3.32 2.73 -14.56
CA LYS A 57 4.45 3.63 -14.86
C LYS A 57 5.72 3.19 -14.14
N THR A 58 5.64 2.90 -12.85
CA THR A 58 6.79 2.40 -12.05
C THR A 58 7.29 1.06 -12.58
N VAL A 59 6.41 0.12 -12.93
CA VAL A 59 6.81 -1.15 -13.55
C VAL A 59 7.54 -0.93 -14.88
N ARG A 60 7.06 -0.01 -15.71
CA ARG A 60 7.72 0.33 -16.98
C ARG A 60 9.11 0.92 -16.74
N ALA A 61 9.24 1.88 -15.82
CA ALA A 61 10.53 2.48 -15.47
C ALA A 61 11.54 1.44 -14.95
N ILE A 62 11.11 0.53 -14.07
CA ILE A 62 11.95 -0.59 -13.59
C ILE A 62 12.40 -1.47 -14.76
N ARG A 63 11.46 -1.90 -15.62
CA ARG A 63 11.76 -2.73 -16.79
C ARG A 63 12.70 -2.05 -17.78
N GLU A 64 12.57 -0.75 -17.99
CA GLU A 64 13.49 0.01 -18.87
C GLU A 64 14.91 0.03 -18.33
N LEU A 65 15.09 0.20 -17.02
CA LEU A 65 16.41 0.14 -16.39
C LEU A 65 16.98 -1.29 -16.38
N GLU A 66 16.17 -2.31 -16.08
CA GLU A 66 16.56 -3.72 -16.15
C GLU A 66 17.00 -4.12 -17.56
N LYS A 67 16.25 -3.74 -18.60
CA LYS A 67 16.63 -3.97 -20.01
C LYS A 67 17.95 -3.30 -20.37
N LYS A 68 18.23 -2.14 -19.79
CA LYS A 68 19.50 -1.42 -19.96
C LYS A 68 20.62 -2.00 -19.08
N ARG A 69 20.42 -3.11 -18.37
CA ARG A 69 21.37 -3.69 -17.39
C ARG A 69 21.81 -2.68 -16.33
N GLY A 70 20.88 -1.84 -15.86
CA GLY A 70 21.17 -0.79 -14.89
C GLY A 70 21.87 0.45 -15.49
N LYS A 71 22.06 0.53 -16.81
CA LYS A 71 22.61 1.73 -17.48
C LYS A 71 21.53 2.79 -17.67
N GLY A 72 21.13 3.40 -16.56
CA GLY A 72 20.35 4.64 -16.56
C GLY A 72 21.18 5.85 -17.02
N LYS A 73 20.52 7.00 -17.11
CA LYS A 73 21.21 8.29 -17.34
C LYS A 73 22.10 8.57 -16.12
N SER A 74 23.40 8.74 -16.35
CA SER A 74 24.39 9.06 -15.31
C SER A 74 24.77 10.54 -15.40
N TYR A 75 24.94 11.19 -14.27
CA TYR A 75 25.36 12.59 -14.18
C TYR A 75 26.73 12.65 -13.52
N LYS A 76 27.55 13.64 -13.88
CA LYS A 76 28.92 13.77 -13.39
C LYS A 76 28.99 14.36 -11.98
N ASN A 77 27.99 15.14 -11.58
CA ASN A 77 27.90 15.79 -10.28
C ASN A 77 26.44 16.04 -9.87
N LEU A 78 26.25 16.43 -8.61
CA LEU A 78 24.93 16.69 -8.04
C LEU A 78 24.22 17.85 -8.75
N GLU A 79 24.95 18.89 -9.18
CA GLU A 79 24.37 20.04 -9.88
C GLU A 79 23.73 19.65 -11.21
N GLU A 80 24.37 18.78 -11.99
CA GLU A 80 23.85 18.30 -13.27
C GLU A 80 22.58 17.44 -13.08
N LEU A 81 22.53 16.64 -12.00
CA LEU A 81 21.34 15.87 -11.62
C LEU A 81 20.18 16.79 -11.22
N LEU A 82 20.43 17.77 -10.35
CA LEU A 82 19.39 18.70 -9.87
C LEU A 82 18.80 19.52 -11.01
N LYS A 83 19.65 19.98 -11.93
CA LYS A 83 19.21 20.71 -13.13
C LYS A 83 18.29 19.87 -14.03
N ASP A 84 18.54 18.56 -14.14
CA ASP A 84 17.69 17.65 -14.93
C ASP A 84 16.38 17.29 -14.20
N LEU A 85 16.38 17.28 -12.87
CA LEU A 85 15.19 17.06 -12.03
C LEU A 85 14.30 18.31 -11.90
N GLY A 86 14.76 19.47 -12.37
CA GLY A 86 14.04 20.73 -12.25
C GLY A 86 14.02 21.30 -10.83
N ALA A 87 15.02 20.94 -10.02
CA ALA A 87 15.23 21.45 -8.66
C ALA A 87 16.12 22.71 -8.65
#